data_AF-A0A2K3K261-F1
#
_entry.id   AF-A0A2K3K261-F1
#
_cell.length_a   1.000
_cell.length_b   1.000
_cell.length_c   1.000
_cell.angle_alpha   90.00
_cell.angle_beta   90.00
_cell.angle_gamma   90.00
#
_symmetry.space_group_name_H-M   'P 1'
#
loop_
_entity.id
_entity.type
_entity.pdbx_description
1 polymer ?
#
loop_
_entity_poly.entity_id
_entity_poly.type
_entity_poly.pdbx_seq_one_letter_code
_entity_poly.pdbx_strand_id
1 'polypeptide(L)'
;MATEGIGGSGTTSEVENDLEMKLLRDRFRLSAISIAESEVNKSGMEVSKVVVACVADLAFKYTERLAMDLQLFSQHANRKSVNMEDVILCAHRNENLSALLRDFSNDLKAKDRLSERKRKKEVKKNDKTTV
;
A
#
# COMPACT_ATOMS: atom_id res chain seq x y z
N MET A 1 39.43 -28.53 29.45
CA MET A 1 38.54 -29.01 28.37
C MET A 1 37.14 -28.49 28.67
N ALA A 2 36.45 -28.00 27.63
CA ALA A 2 35.14 -27.33 27.63
C ALA A 2 35.13 -25.82 27.96
N THR A 3 35.31 -25.01 26.91
CA THR A 3 34.72 -23.68 26.78
C THR A 3 33.34 -23.85 26.14
N GLU A 4 32.26 -23.55 26.86
CA GLU A 4 30.92 -23.51 26.26
C GLU A 4 30.58 -22.11 25.76
N GLY A 5 30.00 -22.08 24.56
CA GLY A 5 29.90 -20.93 23.68
C GLY A 5 28.81 -19.93 24.05
N ILE A 6 29.11 -18.68 23.70
CA ILE A 6 28.21 -17.53 23.76
C ILE A 6 27.16 -17.68 22.65
N GLY A 7 25.89 -17.74 23.05
CA GLY A 7 24.73 -17.71 22.15
C GLY A 7 24.59 -16.34 21.48
N GLY A 8 24.90 -16.27 20.18
CA GLY A 8 24.78 -15.09 19.32
C GLY A 8 23.71 -15.24 18.23
N SER A 9 22.47 -15.60 18.59
CA SER A 9 21.38 -15.78 17.62
C SER A 9 20.33 -14.65 17.61
N GLY A 10 20.31 -13.75 18.60
CA GLY A 10 19.32 -12.67 18.69
C GLY A 10 19.69 -11.41 17.90
N THR A 11 20.98 -11.09 17.82
CA THR A 11 21.47 -9.77 17.38
C THR A 11 21.43 -9.55 15.87
N THR A 12 21.50 -10.61 15.07
CA THR A 12 21.49 -10.49 13.60
C THR A 12 20.09 -10.21 13.06
N SER A 13 19.08 -10.89 13.60
CA SER A 13 17.69 -10.74 13.16
C SER A 13 17.08 -9.37 13.49
N GLU A 14 17.42 -8.79 14.64
CA GLU A 14 16.94 -7.45 15.02
C GLU A 14 17.58 -6.37 14.14
N VAL A 15 18.87 -6.48 13.86
CA VAL A 15 19.59 -5.54 12.98
C VAL A 15 19.07 -5.63 11.54
N GLU A 16 18.79 -6.83 11.03
CA GLU A 16 18.19 -7.01 9.69
C GLU A 16 16.81 -6.36 9.60
N ASN A 17 15.95 -6.55 10.60
CA ASN A 17 14.63 -5.91 10.68
C ASN A 17 14.74 -4.38 10.72
N ASP A 18 15.70 -3.83 11.48
CA ASP A 18 15.94 -2.39 11.55
C ASP A 18 16.40 -1.80 10.22
N LEU A 19 17.25 -2.51 9.48
CA LEU A 19 17.68 -2.12 8.14
C LEU A 19 16.52 -2.17 7.14
N GLU A 20 15.67 -3.19 7.21
CA GLU A 20 14.49 -3.29 6.35
C GLU A 20 13.49 -2.16 6.62
N MET A 21 13.22 -1.86 7.90
CA MET A 21 12.37 -0.75 8.30
C MET A 21 12.92 0.60 7.81
N LYS A 22 14.23 0.79 7.90
CA LYS A 22 14.88 2.00 7.39
C LYS A 22 14.73 2.12 5.87
N LEU A 23 14.97 1.02 5.14
CA LEU A 23 14.83 0.98 3.69
C LEU A 23 13.38 1.28 3.25
N LEU A 24 12.41 0.71 3.96
CA LEU A 24 10.98 0.95 3.70
C LEU A 24 10.62 2.43 3.91
N ARG A 25 11.09 3.02 5.03
CA ARG A 25 10.88 4.44 5.33
C ARG A 25 11.49 5.34 4.27
N ASP A 26 12.72 5.06 3.84
CA ASP A 26 13.41 5.85 2.82
C ASP A 26 12.66 5.81 1.48
N ARG A 27 12.22 4.62 1.04
CA ARG A 27 11.41 4.49 -0.18
C ARG A 27 10.07 5.20 -0.09
N PHE A 28 9.37 5.04 1.03
CA PHE A 28 8.10 5.73 1.25
C PHE A 28 8.28 7.24 1.19
N ARG A 29 9.31 7.76 1.86
CA ARG A 29 9.62 9.19 1.90
C ARG A 29 9.89 9.74 0.50
N LEU A 30 10.70 9.07 -0.32
CA LEU A 30 10.94 9.49 -1.70
C LEU A 30 9.64 9.56 -2.52
N SER A 31 8.77 8.57 -2.38
CA SER A 31 7.47 8.56 -3.09
C SER A 31 6.56 9.69 -2.61
N ALA A 32 6.47 9.93 -1.29
CA ALA A 32 5.63 10.97 -0.72
C ALA A 32 6.11 12.38 -1.12
N ILE A 33 7.44 12.60 -1.12
CA ILE A 33 8.05 13.85 -1.61
C ILE A 33 7.70 14.07 -3.09
N SER A 34 7.86 13.04 -3.93
CA SER A 34 7.55 13.15 -5.36
C SER A 34 6.08 13.50 -5.63
N ILE A 35 5.14 12.92 -4.86
CA ILE A 35 3.72 13.28 -4.93
C ILE A 35 3.52 14.74 -4.51
N ALA A 36 4.08 15.16 -3.38
CA ALA A 36 3.93 16.52 -2.88
C ALA A 36 4.49 17.56 -3.87
N GLU A 37 5.68 17.33 -4.42
CA GLU A 37 6.29 18.21 -5.44
C GLU A 37 5.44 18.27 -6.72
N SER A 38 4.85 17.14 -7.15
CA SER A 38 3.94 17.12 -8.29
C SER A 38 2.72 18.00 -8.07
N GLU A 39 2.11 17.95 -6.88
CA GLU A 39 0.95 18.77 -6.55
C GLU A 39 1.30 20.26 -6.43
N VAL A 40 2.45 20.58 -5.85
CA VAL A 40 2.98 21.96 -5.78
C VAL A 40 3.16 22.54 -7.18
N ASN A 41 3.78 21.78 -8.08
CA ASN A 41 3.97 22.21 -9.47
C ASN A 41 2.65 22.43 -10.21
N LYS A 42 1.63 21.58 -9.98
CA LYS A 42 0.28 21.77 -10.56
C LYS A 42 -0.41 23.02 -10.04
N SER A 43 -0.19 23.35 -8.77
CA SER A 43 -0.79 24.52 -8.13
C SER A 43 -0.10 25.85 -8.45
N GLY A 44 1.10 25.82 -9.04
CA GLY A 44 1.90 27.02 -9.31
C GLY A 44 2.39 27.74 -8.04
N MET A 45 2.41 27.03 -6.91
CA MET A 45 2.88 27.55 -5.62
C MET A 45 4.31 27.08 -5.32
N GLU A 46 4.97 27.72 -4.37
CA GLU A 46 6.22 27.23 -3.78
C GLU A 46 5.96 26.65 -2.39
N VAL A 47 6.65 25.57 -2.03
CA VAL A 47 6.57 24.95 -0.71
C VAL A 47 7.96 24.80 -0.11
N SER A 48 8.07 25.03 1.20
CA SER A 48 9.33 24.78 1.92
C SER A 48 9.65 23.28 1.94
N LYS A 49 10.94 22.95 1.74
CA LYS A 49 11.46 21.57 1.84
C LYS A 49 11.17 20.93 3.18
N VAL A 50 11.14 21.73 4.25
CA VAL A 50 10.81 21.25 5.61
C VAL A 50 9.35 20.78 5.67
N VAL A 51 8.43 21.53 5.06
CA VAL A 51 7.01 21.16 5.03
C VAL A 51 6.81 19.87 4.25
N VAL A 52 7.46 19.72 3.10
CA VAL A 52 7.40 18.49 2.28
C VAL A 52 7.94 17.29 3.05
N ALA A 53 9.06 17.44 3.77
CA ALA A 53 9.60 16.39 4.63
C ALA A 53 8.62 16.03 5.77
N CYS A 54 8.02 17.03 6.43
CA CYS A 54 7.03 16.80 7.49
C CYS A 54 5.78 16.08 6.97
N VAL A 55 5.31 16.40 5.77
CA VAL A 55 4.17 15.71 5.13
C VAL A 55 4.52 14.24 4.88
N ALA A 56 5.72 13.95 4.37
CA ALA A 56 6.18 12.58 4.17
C ALA A 56 6.25 11.79 5.48
N ASP A 57 6.79 12.39 6.55
CA ASP A 57 6.87 11.76 7.87
C ASP A 57 5.48 11.53 8.48
N LEU A 58 4.56 12.48 8.32
CA LEU A 58 3.18 12.37 8.79
C LEU A 58 2.44 11.27 8.03
N ALA A 59 2.60 11.21 6.71
CA ALA A 59 2.00 10.16 5.89
C ALA A 59 2.53 8.77 6.28
N PHE A 60 3.82 8.65 6.60
CA PHE A 60 4.39 7.39 7.07
C PHE A 60 3.81 6.97 8.43
N LYS A 61 3.66 7.91 9.38
CA LYS A 61 2.99 7.61 10.67
C LYS A 61 1.52 7.23 10.47
N TYR A 62 0.86 7.83 9.50
CA TYR A 62 -0.54 7.54 9.20
C TYR A 62 -0.74 6.12 8.66
N THR A 63 0.23 5.54 7.93
CA THR A 63 0.10 4.17 7.42
C THR A 63 -0.01 3.13 8.53
N GLU A 64 0.66 3.34 9.66
CA GLU A 64 0.56 2.46 10.84
C GLU A 64 -0.89 2.42 11.34
N ARG A 65 -1.48 3.59 11.56
CA ARG A 65 -2.88 3.68 12.02
C ARG A 65 -3.84 3.07 11.00
N LEU A 66 -3.64 3.37 9.72
CA LEU A 66 -4.43 2.83 8.63
C LEU A 66 -4.36 1.29 8.60
N ALA A 67 -3.18 0.70 8.78
CA ALA A 67 -3.00 -0.75 8.81
C ALA A 67 -3.75 -1.40 9.98
N MET A 68 -3.73 -0.79 11.17
CA MET A 68 -4.51 -1.27 12.32
C MET A 68 -6.01 -1.20 12.06
N ASP A 69 -6.50 -0.09 11.50
CA ASP A 69 -7.93 0.06 11.20
C ASP A 69 -8.38 -0.97 10.14
N LEU A 70 -7.59 -1.19 9.08
CA LEU A 70 -7.85 -2.22 8.06
C LEU A 70 -7.90 -3.63 8.65
N GLN A 71 -6.97 -3.95 9.55
CA GLN A 71 -6.96 -5.23 10.25
C GLN A 71 -8.24 -5.42 11.07
N LEU A 72 -8.62 -4.41 11.85
CA LEU A 72 -9.82 -4.45 12.69
C LEU A 72 -11.10 -4.58 11.86
N PHE A 73 -11.21 -3.89 10.73
CA PHE A 73 -12.37 -4.01 9.84
C PHE A 73 -12.49 -5.39 9.21
N SER A 74 -11.38 -5.97 8.75
CA SER A 74 -11.39 -7.33 8.23
C SER A 74 -11.78 -8.36 9.30
N GLN A 75 -11.28 -8.20 10.53
CA GLN A 75 -11.59 -9.07 11.67
C GLN A 75 -13.05 -8.93 12.11
N HIS A 76 -13.60 -7.72 12.14
CA HIS A 76 -15.01 -7.46 12.46
C HIS A 76 -15.95 -8.19 11.49
N ALA A 77 -15.55 -8.35 10.23
CA ALA A 77 -16.26 -9.12 9.22
C ALA A 77 -15.87 -10.62 9.20
N ASN A 78 -15.19 -11.14 10.23
CA ASN A 78 -14.70 -12.52 10.33
C ASN A 78 -13.79 -12.96 9.18
N ARG A 79 -13.05 -12.03 8.56
CA ARG A 79 -12.08 -12.30 7.48
C ARG A 79 -10.65 -12.21 7.98
N LYS A 80 -9.76 -12.98 7.33
CA LYS A 80 -8.29 -12.90 7.54
C LYS A 80 -7.57 -12.08 6.48
N SER A 81 -8.29 -11.64 5.46
CA SER A 81 -7.77 -10.87 4.33
C SER A 81 -8.58 -9.59 4.15
N VAL A 82 -7.85 -8.50 3.93
CA VAL A 82 -8.38 -7.15 3.71
C VAL A 82 -8.95 -7.06 2.30
N ASN A 83 -10.11 -6.41 2.15
CA ASN A 83 -10.78 -6.18 0.87
C ASN A 83 -11.03 -4.68 0.62
N MET A 84 -11.67 -4.36 -0.51
CA MET A 84 -11.95 -2.96 -0.87
C MET A 84 -12.95 -2.29 0.08
N GLU A 85 -13.88 -3.04 0.70
CA GLU A 85 -14.84 -2.47 1.64
C GLU A 85 -14.16 -2.00 2.92
N ASP A 86 -13.12 -2.70 3.38
CA ASP A 86 -12.31 -2.27 4.53
C ASP A 86 -11.61 -0.92 4.23
N VAL A 87 -11.06 -0.77 3.03
CA VAL A 87 -10.40 0.46 2.59
C VAL A 87 -11.39 1.62 2.47
N ILE A 88 -12.58 1.37 1.92
CA ILE A 88 -13.63 2.39 1.82
C ILE A 88 -14.12 2.80 3.23
N LEU A 89 -14.20 1.86 4.17
CA LEU A 89 -14.61 2.13 5.54
C LEU A 89 -13.59 3.01 6.28
N CYS A 90 -12.29 2.92 5.98
CA CYS A 90 -11.28 3.85 6.51
C CYS A 90 -11.59 5.32 6.16
N ALA A 91 -12.30 5.59 5.06
CA ALA A 91 -12.67 6.93 4.62
C ALA A 91 -14.06 7.39 5.11
N HIS A 92 -14.77 6.64 5.96
CA HIS A 92 -16.16 6.93 6.35
C HIS A 92 -16.40 8.31 6.98
N ARG A 93 -15.36 8.95 7.54
CA ARG A 93 -15.48 10.30 8.12
C ARG A 93 -15.50 11.41 7.07
N ASN A 94 -15.20 11.08 5.81
CA ASN A 94 -15.16 11.99 4.69
C ASN A 94 -15.97 11.39 3.52
N GLU A 95 -17.23 11.80 3.42
CA GLU A 95 -18.17 11.30 2.40
C GLU A 95 -17.64 11.46 0.98
N ASN A 96 -17.00 12.60 0.67
CA ASN A 96 -16.43 12.86 -0.66
C ASN A 96 -15.31 11.86 -0.98
N LEU A 97 -14.43 11.59 0.00
CA LEU A 97 -13.37 10.61 -0.17
C LEU A 97 -13.91 9.18 -0.27
N SER A 98 -14.92 8.82 0.55
CA SER A 98 -15.56 7.52 0.47
C SER A 98 -16.22 7.29 -0.89
N ALA A 99 -16.94 8.28 -1.43
CA ALA A 99 -17.52 8.24 -2.77
C ALA A 99 -16.45 8.01 -3.84
N LEU A 100 -15.35 8.79 -3.80
CA LEU A 100 -14.25 8.66 -4.75
C LEU A 100 -13.59 7.26 -4.69
N LEU A 101 -13.41 6.69 -3.50
CA LEU A 101 -12.88 5.33 -3.34
C LEU A 101 -13.85 4.25 -3.84
N ARG A 102 -15.17 4.46 -3.70
CA ARG A 102 -16.19 3.56 -4.26
C ARG A 102 -16.15 3.56 -5.79
N ASP A 103 -16.07 4.74 -6.40
CA ASP A 103 -15.96 4.88 -7.85
C ASP A 103 -14.68 4.21 -8.37
N PHE A 104 -13.56 4.43 -7.67
CA PHE A 104 -12.29 3.78 -7.99
C PHE A 104 -12.37 2.24 -7.87
N SER A 105 -13.02 1.72 -6.82
CA SER A 105 -13.26 0.28 -6.65
C SER A 105 -14.07 -0.31 -7.81
N ASN A 106 -15.08 0.42 -8.29
CA ASN A 106 -15.92 -0.02 -9.40
C ASN A 106 -15.15 -0.04 -10.73
N ASP A 107 -14.30 0.95 -10.98
CA ASP A 107 -13.44 0.99 -12.18
C ASP A 107 -12.44 -0.18 -12.20
N LEU A 108 -11.81 -0.50 -11.05
CA LEU A 108 -10.93 -1.67 -10.94
C LEU A 108 -11.67 -2.97 -11.26
N LYS A 109 -12.86 -3.18 -10.68
CA LYS A 109 -13.70 -4.36 -10.96
C LYS A 109 -14.09 -4.44 -12.44
N ALA A 110 -14.31 -3.31 -13.11
CA ALA A 110 -14.61 -3.28 -14.54
C ALA A 110 -13.39 -3.66 -15.39
N LYS A 111 -12.20 -3.14 -15.06
CA LYS A 111 -10.94 -3.45 -15.76
C LYS A 111 -10.55 -4.91 -15.61
N ASP A 112 -10.70 -5.49 -14.42
CA ASP A 112 -10.43 -6.91 -14.18
C ASP A 112 -11.31 -7.80 -15.05
N ARG A 113 -12.62 -7.53 -15.11
CA ARG A 113 -13.56 -8.25 -15.98
C ARG A 113 -13.21 -8.15 -17.46
N LEU A 114 -12.71 -7.00 -17.92
CA LEU A 114 -12.25 -6.83 -19.31
C LEU A 114 -10.99 -7.66 -19.59
N SER A 115 -10.06 -7.73 -18.63
CA SER A 115 -8.84 -8.53 -18.76
C SER A 115 -9.14 -10.03 -18.79
N GLU A 116 -10.08 -10.51 -17.98
CA GLU A 116 -10.51 -11.91 -17.97
C GLU A 116 -11.23 -12.29 -19.27
N ARG A 117 -12.06 -11.39 -19.81
CA ARG A 117 -12.71 -11.59 -21.11
C ARG A 117 -11.70 -11.65 -22.26
N LYS A 118 -10.63 -10.84 -22.21
CA LYS A 118 -9.53 -10.89 -23.20
C LYS A 118 -8.78 -12.22 -23.10
N ARG A 119 -8.40 -12.66 -21.90
CA ARG A 119 -7.73 -13.95 -21.67
C ARG A 119 -8.59 -15.14 -22.15
N LYS A 120 -9.89 -15.17 -21.84
CA LYS A 120 -10.80 -16.22 -22.33
C LYS A 120 -10.95 -16.23 -23.86
N LYS A 121 -10.87 -15.06 -24.50
CA LYS A 121 -10.95 -14.95 -25.97
C LYS A 121 -9.67 -15.40 -26.66
N GLU A 122 -8.50 -15.19 -26.05
CA GLU A 122 -7.20 -15.69 -26.54
C GLU A 122 -7.08 -17.22 -26.37
N VAL A 123 -7.49 -17.78 -25.23
CA VAL A 123 -7.52 -19.23 -25.02
C VAL A 123 -8.38 -19.93 -26.09
N LYS A 124 -9.54 -19.36 -26.44
CA LYS A 124 -10.44 -19.90 -27.48
C LYS A 124 -9.89 -19.74 -28.91
N LYS A 125 -8.96 -18.81 -29.15
CA LYS A 125 -8.31 -18.61 -30.45
C LYS A 125 -7.15 -19.60 -30.66
N ASN A 126 -6.43 -19.91 -29.59
CA ASN A 126 -5.30 -20.84 -29.65
C ASN A 126 -5.78 -22.30 -29.80
N ASP A 127 -6.88 -22.67 -29.15
CA ASP A 127 -7.52 -24.01 -29.29
C ASP A 127 -7.99 -24.31 -30.72
N LYS A 128 -8.32 -23.27 -31.50
CA LYS A 128 -8.74 -23.39 -32.90
C LYS A 128 -7.59 -23.47 -33.91
N THR A 129 -6.35 -23.29 -33.46
CA THR A 129 -5.15 -23.21 -34.33
C THR A 129 -4.27 -24.47 -34.19
N THR A 130 -4.64 -25.43 -33.35
CA THR A 130 -3.88 -26.68 -33.12
C THR A 130 -4.55 -27.92 -33.73
N VAL A 131 -5.40 -27.75 -34.74
CA VAL A 131 -5.96 -28.85 -35.55
C VAL A 131 -5.65 -28.60 -37.02
#